data_AF-A0A9D6TTK5-F1
#
_entry.id   AF-A0A9D6TTK5-F1
#
_cell.length_a   1.000
_cell.length_b   1.000
_cell.length_c   1.000
_cell.angle_alpha   90.00
_cell.angle_beta   90.00
_cell.angle_gamma   90.00
#
_symmetry.space_group_name_H-M   'P 1'
#
loop_
_entity.id
_entity.type
_entity.pdbx_description
1 polymer ?
#
loop_
_entity_poly.entity_id
_entity_poly.type
_entity_poly.pdbx_seq_one_letter_code
_entity_poly.pdbx_strand_id
1 'polypeptide(L)'
;MYFADEVRNFGEIDKGAGARIKEGELELAQRLIAELSSEEFKPEQYQDEYRLRVLELVDAKVEGKQVTAAGPEVHRAQVIDLMEALKESLAKRVPGEKKPPAKAPARAEAKAAQAVPPRKAQAAKK
;
A
#
# COMPACT_ATOMS: atom_id res chain seq x y z
N MET A 1 15.14 31.89 1.18
CA MET A 1 16.09 32.01 2.30
C MET A 1 15.79 30.88 3.26
N TYR A 2 16.81 30.18 3.77
CA TYR A 2 16.64 29.12 4.75
C TYR A 2 17.03 29.64 6.13
N PHE A 3 16.31 29.24 7.17
CA PHE A 3 16.69 29.53 8.54
C PHE A 3 17.74 28.53 9.05
N ALA A 4 18.50 28.92 10.07
CA ALA A 4 19.63 28.12 10.57
C ALA A 4 19.20 26.73 11.09
N ASP A 5 17.96 26.61 11.56
CA ASP A 5 17.32 25.39 12.04
C ASP A 5 16.73 24.50 10.92
N GLU A 6 16.53 25.04 9.71
CA GLU A 6 16.05 24.27 8.55
C GLU A 6 17.18 23.56 7.80
N VAL A 7 18.43 23.97 8.00
CA VAL A 7 19.60 23.40 7.30
C VAL A 7 20.34 22.42 8.19
N ARG A 8 20.25 21.13 7.87
CA ARG A 8 21.04 20.09 8.54
C ARG A 8 22.44 20.01 7.94
N ASN A 9 23.44 19.79 8.80
CA ASN A 9 24.82 19.62 8.36
C ASN A 9 24.98 18.28 7.62
N PHE A 10 25.48 18.33 6.38
CA PHE A 10 25.68 17.14 5.55
C PHE A 10 26.78 16.19 6.09
N GLY A 11 27.61 16.64 7.02
CA GLY A 11 28.61 15.83 7.73
C GLY A 11 28.04 14.94 8.82
N GLU A 12 26.83 15.23 9.33
CA GLU A 12 26.17 14.44 10.38
C GLU A 12 25.40 13.24 9.83
N ILE A 13 25.23 13.17 8.51
CA ILE A 13 24.52 12.10 7.82
C ILE A 13 25.52 10.98 7.52
N ASP A 14 25.23 9.76 7.97
CA ASP A 14 25.98 8.57 7.53
C ASP A 14 25.80 8.38 6.03
N LYS A 15 26.93 8.34 5.31
CA LYS A 15 26.98 8.34 3.84
C LYS A 15 27.07 6.94 3.28
N GLY A 16 27.16 5.91 4.13
CA GLY A 16 27.32 4.53 3.68
C GLY A 16 28.58 4.33 2.82
N ALA A 17 29.63 5.13 3.03
CA ALA A 17 30.85 5.14 2.19
C ALA A 17 31.63 3.80 2.20
N GLY A 18 31.29 2.88 3.11
CA GLY A 18 31.81 1.51 3.16
C GLY A 18 30.86 0.43 2.63
N ALA A 19 29.69 0.80 2.08
CA ALA A 19 28.73 -0.16 1.55
C ALA A 19 29.29 -0.81 0.26
N ARG A 20 29.51 -2.13 0.31
CA ARG A 20 29.87 -2.91 -0.88
C ARG A 20 28.60 -3.22 -1.67
N ILE A 21 28.41 -2.51 -2.78
CA ILE A 21 27.31 -2.73 -3.71
C ILE A 21 27.72 -3.84 -4.69
N LYS A 22 26.88 -4.86 -4.85
CA LYS A 22 27.14 -5.90 -5.86
C LYS A 22 26.67 -5.43 -7.23
N GLU A 23 27.38 -5.81 -8.29
CA GLU A 23 27.04 -5.42 -9.67
C GLU A 23 25.61 -5.84 -10.05
N GLY A 24 25.19 -7.06 -9.71
CA GLY A 24 23.84 -7.53 -10.01
C GLY A 24 22.72 -6.77 -9.29
N GLU A 25 22.99 -6.17 -8.12
CA GLU A 25 22.03 -5.30 -7.42
C GLU A 25 21.91 -3.95 -8.11
N LEU A 26 23.04 -3.42 -8.60
CA LEU A 26 23.11 -2.16 -9.33
C LEU A 26 22.41 -2.25 -10.69
N GLU A 27 22.64 -3.33 -11.44
CA GLU A 27 21.95 -3.58 -12.70
C GLU A 27 20.45 -3.71 -12.52
N LEU A 28 20.00 -4.43 -11.47
CA LEU A 28 18.59 -4.56 -11.15
C LEU A 28 17.97 -3.20 -10.83
N ALA A 29 18.64 -2.38 -10.01
CA ALA A 29 18.17 -1.04 -9.67
C ALA A 29 18.04 -0.14 -10.91
N GLN A 30 19.01 -0.18 -11.82
CA GLN A 30 18.94 0.59 -13.08
C GLN A 30 17.77 0.17 -13.95
N ARG A 31 17.50 -1.14 -14.07
CA ARG A 31 16.32 -1.64 -14.81
C ARG A 31 15.01 -1.16 -14.18
N LEU A 32 14.90 -1.20 -12.86
CA LEU A 32 13.72 -0.70 -12.14
C LEU A 32 13.50 0.79 -12.39
N ILE A 33 14.56 1.59 -12.35
CA ILE A 33 14.47 3.02 -12.65
C ILE A 33 14.01 3.21 -14.10
N ALA A 34 14.59 2.49 -15.06
CA ALA A 34 14.21 2.61 -16.46
C ALA A 34 12.73 2.22 -16.73
N GLU A 35 12.22 1.21 -16.02
CA GLU A 35 10.85 0.73 -16.19
C GLU A 35 9.79 1.62 -15.48
N LEU A 36 10.15 2.21 -14.34
CA LEU A 36 9.22 2.99 -13.52
C LEU A 36 9.30 4.50 -13.77
N SER A 37 10.36 4.97 -14.42
CA SER A 37 10.49 6.39 -14.77
C SER A 37 9.59 6.74 -15.95
N SER A 38 9.06 7.96 -15.92
CA SER A 38 8.47 8.59 -17.09
C SER A 38 9.48 9.60 -17.66
N GLU A 39 9.48 9.78 -18.98
CA GLU A 39 10.32 10.79 -19.64
C GLU A 39 9.95 12.21 -19.20
N GLU A 40 8.68 12.44 -18.90
CA GLU A 40 8.15 13.75 -18.51
C GLU A 40 7.41 13.67 -17.17
N PHE A 41 7.72 14.60 -16.27
CA PHE A 41 6.94 14.79 -15.05
C PHE A 41 5.67 15.59 -15.37
N LYS A 42 4.50 14.95 -15.21
CA LYS A 42 3.18 15.56 -15.42
C LYS A 42 2.48 15.79 -14.07
N PRO A 43 2.55 17.00 -13.49
CA PRO A 43 2.03 17.28 -12.15
C PRO A 43 0.51 17.05 -12.04
N GLU A 44 -0.23 17.13 -13.15
CA GLU A 44 -1.68 16.96 -13.20
C GLU A 44 -2.13 15.52 -12.89
N GLN A 45 -1.22 14.55 -12.95
CA GLN A 45 -1.51 13.16 -12.57
C GLN A 45 -1.58 12.97 -11.06
N TYR A 46 -1.06 13.92 -10.27
CA TYR A 46 -1.02 13.84 -8.82
C TYR A 46 -2.12 14.70 -8.21
N GLN A 47 -2.79 14.14 -7.20
CA GLN A 47 -3.88 14.82 -6.49
C GLN A 47 -3.55 14.94 -5.01
N ASP A 48 -3.98 16.05 -4.41
CA ASP A 48 -3.86 16.27 -2.98
C ASP A 48 -4.95 15.48 -2.24
N GLU A 49 -4.62 14.25 -1.86
CA GLU A 49 -5.52 13.37 -1.10
C GLU A 49 -5.95 13.97 0.25
N TYR A 50 -5.13 14.83 0.85
CA TYR A 50 -5.51 15.49 2.10
C TYR A 50 -6.61 16.52 1.84
N ARG A 51 -6.43 17.36 0.82
CA ARG A 51 -7.46 18.33 0.40
C ARG A 51 -8.76 17.65 0.01
N LEU A 52 -8.69 16.56 -0.75
CA LEU A 52 -9.87 15.78 -1.14
C LEU A 52 -10.63 15.27 0.09
N ARG A 53 -9.92 14.63 1.03
CA ARG A 53 -10.52 14.18 2.29
C ARG A 53 -11.16 15.34 3.06
N VAL A 54 -10.51 16.49 3.16
CA VAL A 54 -11.08 17.64 3.86
C VAL A 54 -12.37 18.13 3.20
N LEU A 55 -12.43 18.20 1.86
CA LEU A 55 -13.63 18.58 1.14
C LEU A 55 -14.77 17.59 1.36
N GLU A 56 -14.49 16.29 1.31
CA GLU A 56 -15.47 15.24 1.63
C GLU A 56 -16.05 15.38 3.04
N LEU A 57 -15.19 15.69 4.03
CA LEU A 57 -15.64 15.94 5.41
C LEU A 57 -16.51 17.21 5.52
N VAL A 58 -16.22 18.24 4.73
CA VAL A 58 -17.00 19.49 4.69
C VAL A 58 -18.37 19.22 4.06
N ASP A 59 -18.42 18.56 2.90
CA ASP A 59 -19.68 18.23 2.22
C ASP A 59 -20.57 17.34 3.10
N ALA A 60 -19.99 16.33 3.75
CA ALA A 60 -20.72 15.47 4.68
C ALA A 60 -21.28 16.22 5.90
N LYS A 61 -20.58 17.27 6.39
CA LYS A 61 -21.12 18.15 7.45
C LYS A 61 -22.26 19.03 6.94
N VAL A 62 -22.17 19.55 5.72
CA VAL A 62 -23.23 20.36 5.10
C VAL A 62 -24.50 19.53 4.90
N GLU A 63 -24.36 18.26 4.54
CA GLU A 63 -25.47 17.30 4.42
C GLU A 63 -26.05 16.83 5.76
N GLY A 64 -25.54 17.32 6.89
CA GLY A 64 -26.03 16.99 8.24
C GLY A 64 -25.63 15.61 8.75
N LYS A 65 -24.65 14.94 8.12
CA LYS A 65 -24.14 13.64 8.57
C LYS A 65 -23.12 13.85 9.68
N GLN A 66 -23.16 13.02 10.74
CA GLN A 66 -22.08 12.98 11.73
C GLN A 66 -20.84 12.37 11.09
N VAL A 67 -19.86 13.21 10.82
CA VAL A 67 -18.62 12.82 10.17
C VAL A 67 -17.64 12.26 11.20
N THR A 68 -17.59 10.94 11.32
CA THR A 68 -16.51 10.22 12.00
C THR A 68 -15.34 10.05 11.04
N ALA A 69 -14.13 10.42 11.46
CA ALA A 69 -12.92 10.20 10.66
C ALA A 69 -12.75 8.69 10.43
N ALA A 70 -12.79 8.26 9.17
CA ALA A 70 -12.39 6.91 8.80
C ALA A 70 -10.91 6.74 9.18
N GLY A 71 -10.61 5.74 10.02
CA GLY A 71 -9.25 5.43 10.40
C GLY A 71 -8.40 5.04 9.18
N PRO A 72 -7.07 5.21 9.24
CA PRO A 72 -6.20 4.83 8.14
C PRO A 72 -6.38 3.34 7.80
N GLU A 73 -6.58 3.02 6.52
CA GLU A 73 -6.63 1.63 6.06
C GLU A 73 -5.25 0.99 6.26
N VAL A 74 -5.19 0.02 7.18
CA VAL A 74 -3.95 -0.71 7.46
C VAL A 74 -3.82 -1.84 6.44
N HIS A 75 -3.19 -1.55 5.31
CA HIS A 75 -2.74 -2.61 4.40
C HIS A 75 -1.56 -3.35 5.05
N ARG A 76 -1.79 -4.60 5.46
CA ARG A 76 -0.70 -5.49 5.89
C ARG A 76 0.01 -6.01 4.66
N ALA A 77 1.19 -5.45 4.35
CA ALA A 77 2.07 -6.04 3.36
C ALA A 77 2.63 -7.38 3.89
N GLN A 78 2.41 -8.47 3.17
CA GLN A 78 3.16 -9.71 3.41
C GLN A 78 4.58 -9.50 2.91
N VAL A 79 5.53 -9.40 3.85
CA VAL A 79 6.96 -9.36 3.54
C VAL A 79 7.40 -10.78 3.22
N ILE A 80 7.25 -11.19 1.97
CA ILE A 80 7.99 -12.33 1.41
C ILE A 80 9.40 -11.81 1.03
N ASP A 81 10.36 -12.71 0.83
CA ASP A 81 11.70 -12.39 0.30
C ASP A 81 11.58 -11.38 -0.86
N LEU A 82 11.91 -10.12 -0.54
CA LEU A 82 11.68 -8.98 -1.41
C LEU A 82 12.47 -9.14 -2.71
N MET A 83 13.62 -9.82 -2.68
CA MET A 83 14.43 -10.03 -3.87
C MET A 83 13.75 -11.01 -4.85
N GLU A 84 13.18 -12.10 -4.33
CA GLU A 84 12.43 -13.05 -5.16
C GLU A 84 11.16 -12.42 -5.70
N ALA A 85 10.41 -11.71 -4.85
CA ALA A 85 9.17 -11.03 -5.26
C ALA A 85 9.41 -9.99 -6.36
N LEU A 86 10.51 -9.23 -6.27
CA LEU A 86 10.88 -8.25 -7.31
C LEU A 86 11.29 -8.94 -8.63
N LYS A 87 12.10 -10.01 -8.57
CA LYS A 87 12.46 -10.80 -9.77
C LYS A 87 11.23 -11.40 -10.44
N GLU A 88 10.29 -11.93 -9.66
CA GLU A 88 9.04 -12.50 -10.16
C GLU A 88 8.13 -11.43 -10.78
N SER A 89 8.02 -10.25 -10.17
CA SER A 89 7.26 -9.12 -10.72
C SER A 89 7.79 -8.68 -12.09
N LEU A 90 9.12 -8.68 -12.31
CA LEU A 90 9.73 -8.37 -13.60
C LEU A 90 9.44 -9.46 -14.65
N ALA A 91 9.55 -10.74 -14.28
CA ALA A 91 9.23 -11.84 -15.18
C ALA A 91 7.76 -11.83 -15.64
N LYS A 92 6.84 -11.37 -14.79
CA LYS A 92 5.40 -11.29 -15.10
C LYS A 92 5.00 -10.06 -15.92
N ARG A 93 5.84 -9.03 -16.02
CA ARG A 93 5.51 -7.75 -16.70
C ARG A 93 5.93 -7.66 -18.17
N VAL A 94 6.48 -8.74 -18.73
CA VAL A 94 6.81 -8.81 -20.17
C VAL A 94 5.55 -8.52 -20.99
N PRO A 95 5.55 -7.52 -21.88
CA PRO A 95 4.36 -7.12 -22.63
C PRO A 95 4.09 -8.16 -23.73
N GLY A 96 3.20 -9.11 -23.44
CA GLY A 96 2.91 -10.20 -24.39
C GLY A 96 1.73 -11.10 -24.07
N GLU A 97 1.20 -11.14 -22.84
CA GLU A 97 0.02 -11.96 -22.54
C GLU A 97 -1.09 -11.13 -21.91
N LYS A 98 -2.00 -10.67 -22.76
CA LYS A 98 -3.36 -10.29 -22.35
C LYS A 98 -4.02 -11.52 -21.76
N LYS A 99 -3.95 -11.68 -20.44
CA LYS A 99 -4.79 -12.65 -19.72
C LYS A 99 -6.24 -12.17 -19.87
N PRO A 100 -7.16 -12.97 -20.45
CA PRO A 100 -8.55 -12.59 -20.54
C PRO A 100 -9.13 -12.40 -19.13
N PRO A 101 -10.11 -11.50 -18.93
CA PRO A 101 -10.67 -11.24 -17.62
C PRO A 101 -11.23 -12.54 -17.06
N ALA A 102 -10.65 -13.00 -15.95
CA ALA A 102 -11.22 -14.09 -15.16
C ALA A 102 -12.60 -13.61 -14.69
N LYS A 103 -13.65 -14.18 -15.31
CA LYS A 103 -15.04 -14.02 -14.88
C LYS A 103 -15.11 -14.31 -13.38
N ALA A 104 -15.62 -13.36 -12.61
CA ALA A 104 -16.04 -13.58 -11.25
C ALA A 104 -17.01 -14.78 -11.22
N PRO A 105 -16.76 -15.84 -10.43
CA PRO A 105 -17.83 -16.77 -10.12
C PRO A 105 -18.82 -16.05 -9.22
N ALA A 106 -20.07 -16.02 -9.71
CA ALA A 106 -21.21 -15.42 -9.08
C ALA A 106 -21.39 -15.88 -7.63
N ARG A 107 -21.80 -14.90 -6.81
CA ARG A 107 -22.47 -15.09 -5.52
C ARG A 107 -23.55 -16.17 -5.65
N ALA A 108 -23.35 -17.30 -4.97
CA ALA A 108 -24.39 -18.26 -4.67
C ALA A 108 -24.75 -18.14 -3.18
N GLU A 109 -25.72 -17.27 -2.89
CA GLU A 109 -26.70 -17.53 -1.81
C GLU A 109 -27.63 -18.63 -2.36
N ALA A 110 -28.10 -19.67 -1.67
CA ALA A 110 -28.14 -20.03 -0.27
C ALA A 110 -28.46 -21.53 -0.17
N LYS A 111 -28.09 -22.20 0.94
CA LYS A 111 -28.98 -23.15 1.64
C LYS A 111 -28.47 -23.50 3.03
N ALA A 112 -29.21 -22.98 4.01
CA ALA A 112 -29.64 -23.60 5.27
C ALA A 112 -28.72 -24.65 5.93
N ALA A 113 -28.19 -24.29 7.10
CA ALA A 113 -28.20 -25.19 8.26
C ALA A 113 -28.20 -24.35 9.54
N GLN A 114 -29.39 -24.24 10.12
CA GLN A 114 -29.60 -23.92 11.52
C GLN A 114 -28.88 -24.95 12.39
N ALA A 115 -28.23 -24.51 13.47
CA ALA A 115 -28.43 -25.04 14.83
C ALA A 115 -27.31 -24.56 15.75
N VAL A 116 -27.62 -23.53 16.54
CA VAL A 116 -26.96 -23.29 17.82
C VAL A 116 -27.55 -24.27 18.82
N PRO A 117 -26.75 -24.94 19.67
CA PRO A 117 -27.23 -25.30 20.99
C PRO A 117 -26.51 -24.48 22.09
N PRO A 118 -27.22 -24.21 23.20
CA PRO A 118 -26.90 -23.12 24.11
C PRO A 118 -25.88 -23.48 25.20
N ARG A 119 -25.27 -22.39 25.68
CA ARG A 119 -24.50 -22.23 26.92
C ARG A 119 -25.24 -22.85 28.13
N LYS A 120 -24.61 -23.77 28.86
CA LYS A 120 -24.96 -24.12 30.25
C LYS A 120 -23.90 -23.58 31.21
N ALA A 121 -24.37 -22.85 32.19
CA ALA A 121 -23.63 -22.45 33.39
C ALA A 121 -23.51 -23.64 34.37
N GLN A 122 -22.40 -23.70 35.11
CA GLN A 122 -22.20 -24.25 36.47
C GLN A 122 -20.71 -23.99 36.83
N ALA A 123 -20.36 -23.04 37.70
CA ALA A 123 -20.45 -23.02 39.17
C ALA A 123 -19.47 -23.96 39.90
N ALA A 124 -18.43 -23.35 40.51
CA ALA A 124 -17.81 -23.59 41.82
C ALA A 124 -17.35 -25.00 42.30
N LYS A 125 -16.21 -24.96 43.04
CA LYS A 125 -15.50 -25.99 43.83
C LYS A 125 -14.63 -26.93 42.98
N LYS A 126 -13.34 -27.13 43.27
CA LYS A 126 -12.67 -27.31 44.56
C LYS A 126 -11.20 -26.90 44.46
#